data_AF-A0A7S2JN61-F1
#
_entry.id   AF-A0A7S2JN61-F1
#
_cell.length_a   1.000
_cell.length_b   1.000
_cell.length_c   1.000
_cell.angle_alpha   90.00
_cell.angle_beta   90.00
_cell.angle_gamma   90.00
#
_symmetry.space_group_name_H-M   'P 1'
#
loop_
_entity.id
_entity.type
_entity.pdbx_description
1 polymer ?
#
loop_
_entity_poly.entity_id
_entity_poly.type
_entity_poly.pdbx_seq_one_letter_code
_entity_poly.pdbx_strand_id
1 'polypeptide(L)'
;PHMRDPAKAAKKKKKRKLQADECPGPTPQRVRPLPPHRYILAPMVGGSELAFRLLCRRYATSDLLCYTPMMDSARFAAEPAYRDEIFQTCPADRPLVAHFSANDPQTMLAAARLVEDRVDAIDLNLGCPQRVAYVG
;
A
#
# COMPACT_ATOMS: atom_id res chain seq x y z
N PRO A 1 67.13 -7.31 9.26
CA PRO A 1 65.86 -7.97 9.66
C PRO A 1 64.66 -7.18 9.13
N HIS A 2 63.90 -7.85 8.28
CA HIS A 2 62.84 -7.39 7.40
C HIS A 2 61.70 -6.53 8.00
N MET A 3 61.22 -5.58 7.15
CA MET A 3 59.81 -5.16 6.93
C MET A 3 59.11 -4.33 8.04
N ARG A 4 58.25 -3.32 7.80
CA ARG A 4 57.65 -2.67 6.62
C ARG A 4 57.02 -1.33 7.06
N ASP A 5 56.93 -0.40 6.13
CA ASP A 5 56.21 0.89 6.17
C ASP A 5 54.66 0.75 6.25
N PRO A 6 53.91 1.84 6.54
CA PRO A 6 52.53 1.86 7.06
C PRO A 6 51.47 1.82 5.95
N ALA A 7 50.28 1.29 6.26
CA ALA A 7 49.12 1.41 5.38
C ALA A 7 47.80 1.53 6.15
N LYS A 8 47.15 2.68 5.94
CA LYS A 8 45.80 3.04 6.35
C LYS A 8 44.79 1.94 5.97
N ALA A 9 44.12 1.35 6.97
CA ALA A 9 43.01 0.43 6.74
C ALA A 9 41.73 1.23 6.38
N ALA A 10 41.56 1.54 5.10
CA ALA A 10 40.30 2.04 4.57
C ALA A 10 39.24 0.92 4.57
N LYS A 11 38.23 1.02 5.45
CA LYS A 11 37.07 0.11 5.44
C LYS A 11 36.23 0.35 4.18
N LYS A 12 36.42 -0.52 3.18
CA LYS A 12 35.66 -0.56 1.93
C LYS A 12 34.21 -0.98 2.22
N LYS A 13 33.27 -0.02 2.26
CA LYS A 13 31.82 -0.31 2.31
C LYS A 13 31.44 -1.05 1.02
N LYS A 14 31.21 -2.35 1.13
CA LYS A 14 30.70 -3.20 0.04
C LYS A 14 29.23 -2.82 -0.18
N LYS A 15 28.93 -1.97 -1.17
CA LYS A 15 27.55 -1.78 -1.66
C LYS A 15 27.04 -3.15 -2.09
N ARG A 16 26.16 -3.77 -1.29
CA ARG A 16 25.35 -4.90 -1.77
C ARG A 16 24.47 -4.33 -2.87
N LYS A 17 24.72 -4.75 -4.11
CA LYS A 17 23.81 -4.51 -5.23
C LYS A 17 22.55 -5.29 -4.87
N LEU A 18 21.45 -4.59 -4.62
CA LEU A 18 20.13 -5.21 -4.54
C LEU A 18 19.87 -5.71 -5.96
N GLN A 19 20.06 -7.01 -6.19
CA GLN A 19 19.50 -7.64 -7.38
C GLN A 19 18.01 -7.72 -7.10
N ALA A 20 17.21 -6.99 -7.89
CA ALA A 20 15.80 -7.27 -7.98
C ALA A 20 15.71 -8.66 -8.63
N ASP A 21 15.45 -9.69 -7.82
CA ASP A 21 15.08 -10.98 -8.35
C ASP A 21 13.77 -10.77 -9.13
N GLU A 22 13.86 -10.84 -10.46
CA GLU A 22 12.68 -10.93 -11.32
C GLU A 22 11.92 -12.19 -10.94
N CYS A 23 10.90 -12.03 -10.11
CA CYS A 23 9.91 -13.09 -9.91
C CYS A 23 9.21 -13.30 -11.26
N PRO A 24 9.08 -14.54 -11.76
CA PRO A 24 8.23 -14.83 -12.90
C PRO A 24 6.79 -14.54 -12.47
N GLY A 25 6.36 -13.30 -12.68
CA GLY A 25 5.04 -12.84 -12.31
C GLY A 25 3.98 -13.54 -13.16
N PRO A 26 2.75 -13.72 -12.65
CA PRO A 26 1.63 -14.14 -13.48
C PRO A 26 1.52 -13.18 -14.67
N THR A 27 1.25 -13.72 -15.87
CA THR A 27 0.99 -12.95 -17.09
C THR A 27 0.08 -11.76 -16.73
N PRO A 28 0.43 -10.51 -17.09
CA PRO A 28 -0.34 -9.34 -16.66
C PRO A 28 -1.78 -9.52 -17.11
N GLN A 29 -2.65 -9.85 -16.16
CA GLN A 29 -4.07 -9.86 -16.42
C GLN A 29 -4.41 -8.44 -16.82
N ARG A 30 -5.12 -8.27 -17.94
CA ARG A 30 -5.45 -6.97 -18.50
C ARG A 30 -6.38 -6.24 -17.51
N VAL A 31 -5.79 -5.51 -16.57
CA VAL A 31 -6.52 -4.71 -15.59
C VAL A 31 -7.35 -3.72 -16.39
N ARG A 32 -8.68 -3.78 -16.24
CA ARG A 32 -9.53 -2.78 -16.88
C ARG A 32 -9.21 -1.45 -16.19
N PRO A 33 -8.81 -0.41 -16.92
CA PRO A 33 -8.55 0.88 -16.30
C PRO A 33 -9.83 1.38 -15.63
N LEU A 34 -9.68 1.95 -14.44
CA LEU A 34 -10.79 2.63 -13.76
C LEU A 34 -11.34 3.73 -14.68
N PRO A 35 -12.67 3.86 -14.80
CA PRO A 35 -13.25 4.98 -15.53
C PRO A 35 -12.86 6.31 -14.87
N PRO A 36 -12.83 7.42 -15.62
CA PRO A 36 -12.51 8.72 -15.05
C PRO A 36 -13.54 9.12 -13.98
N HIS A 37 -13.06 9.50 -12.80
CA HIS A 37 -13.86 9.93 -11.68
C HIS A 37 -13.72 11.44 -11.43
N ARG A 38 -14.84 12.15 -11.31
CA ARG A 38 -14.86 13.59 -11.03
C ARG A 38 -14.68 13.92 -9.55
N TYR A 39 -15.18 13.05 -8.68
CA TYR A 39 -15.18 13.26 -7.23
C TYR A 39 -14.48 12.09 -6.54
N ILE A 40 -13.59 12.43 -5.61
CA ILE A 40 -12.80 11.46 -4.85
C ILE A 40 -13.00 11.74 -3.37
N LEU A 41 -13.44 10.73 -2.63
CA LEU A 41 -13.38 10.74 -1.17
C LEU A 41 -11.97 10.35 -0.74
N ALA A 42 -11.23 11.31 -0.21
CA ALA A 42 -9.84 11.15 0.20
C ALA A 42 -9.68 10.12 1.33
N PRO A 43 -8.55 9.40 1.39
CA PRO A 43 -8.27 8.47 2.49
C PRO A 43 -8.03 9.22 3.81
N MET A 44 -8.84 8.94 4.82
CA MET A 44 -8.73 9.51 6.16
C MET A 44 -8.84 8.39 7.21
N VAL A 45 -7.86 8.32 8.11
CA VAL A 45 -7.92 7.43 9.28
C VAL A 45 -8.99 7.97 10.23
N GLY A 46 -9.99 7.15 10.58
CA GLY A 46 -11.14 7.58 11.40
C GLY A 46 -12.21 8.37 10.63
N GLY A 47 -12.12 8.43 9.30
CA GLY A 47 -13.05 9.18 8.46
C GLY A 47 -13.24 8.59 7.07
N SER A 48 -12.94 7.31 6.89
CA SER A 48 -13.08 6.63 5.60
C SER A 48 -13.50 5.18 5.75
N GLU A 49 -14.04 4.79 6.91
CA GLU A 49 -14.58 3.46 7.19
C GLU A 49 -15.85 3.20 6.37
N LEU A 50 -16.25 1.93 6.25
CA LEU A 50 -17.35 1.50 5.38
C LEU A 50 -18.63 2.32 5.60
N ALA A 51 -19.03 2.54 6.86
CA ALA A 51 -20.23 3.30 7.19
C ALA A 51 -20.20 4.73 6.62
N PHE A 52 -19.05 5.40 6.69
CA PHE A 52 -18.88 6.75 6.17
C PHE A 52 -18.86 6.76 4.64
N ARG A 53 -18.16 5.82 4.00
CA ARG A 53 -18.15 5.71 2.53
C ARG A 53 -19.56 5.46 1.99
N LEU A 54 -20.34 4.59 2.62
CA LEU A 54 -21.74 4.34 2.25
C LEU A 54 -22.62 5.58 2.45
N LEU A 55 -22.39 6.34 3.53
CA LEU A 55 -23.06 7.62 3.73
C LEU A 55 -22.75 8.60 2.60
N CYS A 56 -21.48 8.77 2.25
CA CYS A 56 -21.06 9.62 1.13
C CYS A 56 -21.71 9.17 -0.17
N ARG A 57 -21.72 7.87 -0.48
CA ARG A 57 -22.35 7.32 -1.68
C ARG A 57 -23.86 7.58 -1.75
N ARG A 58 -24.54 7.63 -0.60
CA ARG A 58 -25.98 7.94 -0.54
C ARG A 58 -26.30 9.37 -0.99
N TYR A 59 -25.39 10.31 -0.76
CA TYR A 59 -25.61 11.74 -1.05
C TYR A 59 -24.79 12.26 -2.23
N ALA A 60 -23.79 11.53 -2.68
CA ALA A 60 -22.95 11.90 -3.81
C ALA A 60 -23.55 11.45 -5.15
N THR A 61 -23.00 11.99 -6.23
CA THR A 61 -23.27 11.53 -7.60
C THR A 61 -22.76 10.11 -7.81
N SER A 62 -23.27 9.43 -8.83
CA SER A 62 -22.82 8.10 -9.28
C SER A 62 -21.31 7.98 -9.52
N ASP A 63 -20.62 9.11 -9.73
CA ASP A 63 -19.23 9.15 -10.15
C ASP A 63 -18.22 9.24 -8.97
N LEU A 64 -18.67 9.00 -7.72
CA LEU A 64 -17.81 9.05 -6.53
C LEU A 64 -16.88 7.81 -6.43
N LEU A 65 -15.57 8.06 -6.44
CA LEU A 65 -14.53 7.10 -6.07
C LEU A 65 -14.20 7.26 -4.58
N CYS A 66 -14.18 6.16 -3.83
CA CYS A 66 -13.80 6.19 -2.42
C CYS A 66 -12.49 5.47 -2.17
N TYR A 67 -11.75 5.93 -1.18
CA TYR A 67 -10.56 5.26 -0.65
C TYR A 67 -10.88 4.64 0.72
N THR A 68 -10.19 3.57 1.06
CA THR A 68 -10.15 3.06 2.43
C THR A 68 -9.39 4.04 3.35
N PRO A 69 -9.46 3.87 4.68
CA PRO A 69 -8.45 4.45 5.56
C PRO A 69 -7.05 4.02 5.12
N MET A 70 -6.03 4.78 5.52
CA MET A 70 -4.64 4.36 5.32
C MET A 70 -4.35 3.10 6.14
N MET A 71 -4.05 1.99 5.46
CA MET A 71 -3.75 0.70 6.06
C MET A 71 -2.24 0.46 6.10
N ASP A 72 -1.72 -0.02 7.23
CA ASP A 72 -0.33 -0.44 7.35
C ASP A 72 -0.16 -1.81 6.67
N SER A 73 0.65 -1.89 5.62
CA SER A 73 0.79 -3.12 4.84
C SER A 73 1.39 -4.29 5.64
N ALA A 74 2.31 -4.03 6.57
CA ALA A 74 2.95 -5.08 7.38
C ALA A 74 1.94 -5.69 8.34
N ARG A 75 1.20 -4.86 9.06
CA ARG A 75 0.14 -5.31 9.97
C ARG A 75 -0.99 -5.96 9.19
N PHE A 76 -1.38 -5.41 8.04
CA PHE A 76 -2.44 -5.97 7.20
C PHE A 76 -2.11 -7.38 6.70
N ALA A 77 -0.84 -7.63 6.37
CA ALA A 77 -0.38 -8.95 5.93
C ALA A 77 -0.24 -9.96 7.09
N ALA A 78 0.18 -9.50 8.28
CA ALA A 78 0.54 -10.37 9.40
C ALA A 78 -0.58 -10.60 10.44
N GLU A 79 -1.47 -9.62 10.64
CA GLU A 79 -2.44 -9.57 11.74
C GLU A 79 -3.89 -9.62 11.20
N PRO A 80 -4.56 -10.79 11.19
CA PRO A 80 -5.95 -10.89 10.75
C PRO A 80 -6.90 -9.98 11.54
N ALA A 81 -6.69 -9.85 12.85
CA ALA A 81 -7.50 -8.98 13.71
C ALA A 81 -7.44 -7.51 13.28
N TYR A 82 -6.23 -7.00 12.98
CA TYR A 82 -6.05 -5.63 12.46
C TYR A 82 -6.75 -5.46 11.11
N ARG A 83 -6.60 -6.44 10.22
CA ARG A 83 -7.24 -6.42 8.89
C ARG A 83 -8.77 -6.38 8.98
N ASP A 84 -9.36 -7.21 9.84
CA ASP A 84 -10.82 -7.29 10.00
C ASP A 84 -11.40 -6.03 10.67
N GLU A 85 -10.61 -5.38 11.53
CA GLU A 85 -10.94 -4.09 12.14
C GLU A 85 -10.89 -2.95 11.12
N ILE A 86 -9.79 -2.82 10.38
CA ILE A 86 -9.53 -1.65 9.53
C ILE A 86 -10.21 -1.73 8.15
N PHE A 87 -10.45 -2.95 7.63
CA PHE A 87 -10.95 -3.15 6.28
C PHE A 87 -12.25 -3.94 6.23
N GLN A 88 -13.31 -3.20 5.93
CA GLN A 88 -14.65 -3.71 5.69
C GLN A 88 -15.14 -3.15 4.35
N THR A 89 -15.86 -3.95 3.57
CA THR A 89 -16.47 -3.53 2.30
C THR A 89 -17.70 -4.37 1.98
N CYS A 90 -18.54 -3.89 1.07
CA CYS A 90 -19.70 -4.61 0.54
C CYS A 90 -19.90 -4.28 -0.95
N PRO A 91 -20.76 -5.00 -1.69
CA PRO A 91 -20.97 -4.74 -3.12
C PRO A 91 -21.39 -3.30 -3.46
N ALA A 92 -22.12 -2.63 -2.56
CA ALA A 92 -22.55 -1.24 -2.74
C ALA A 92 -21.43 -0.21 -2.53
N ASP A 93 -20.25 -0.64 -2.04
CA ASP A 93 -19.12 0.25 -1.76
C ASP A 93 -18.16 0.41 -2.95
N ARG A 94 -18.51 -0.10 -4.12
CA ARG A 94 -17.71 0.08 -5.34
C ARG A 94 -18.14 1.34 -6.13
N PRO A 95 -17.19 2.06 -6.76
CA PRO A 95 -15.77 1.72 -6.91
C PRO A 95 -14.91 2.13 -5.70
N LEU A 96 -14.03 1.23 -5.25
CA LEU A 96 -13.20 1.37 -4.04
C LEU A 96 -11.71 1.20 -4.33
N VAL A 97 -10.89 2.06 -3.74
CA VAL A 97 -9.41 1.98 -3.79
C VAL A 97 -8.87 1.61 -2.41
N ALA A 98 -8.07 0.53 -2.34
CA ALA A 98 -7.32 0.18 -1.12
C ALA A 98 -6.09 1.07 -0.99
N HIS A 99 -5.98 1.79 0.12
CA HIS A 99 -4.88 2.72 0.40
C HIS A 99 -3.89 2.15 1.40
N PHE A 100 -2.64 1.91 1.01
CA PHE A 100 -1.62 1.32 1.88
C PHE A 100 -0.45 2.26 2.16
N SER A 101 0.12 2.19 3.37
CA SER A 101 1.51 2.57 3.63
C SER A 101 2.41 1.33 3.60
N ALA A 102 3.53 1.40 2.90
CA ALA A 102 4.48 0.31 2.79
C ALA A 102 5.89 0.83 2.50
N ASN A 103 6.90 0.24 3.14
CA ASN A 103 8.31 0.49 2.81
C ASN A 103 9.05 -0.73 2.22
N ASP A 104 8.39 -1.90 2.15
CA ASP A 104 8.93 -3.12 1.56
C ASP A 104 8.02 -3.68 0.43
N PRO A 105 8.55 -3.93 -0.78
CA PRO A 105 7.76 -4.44 -1.90
C PRO A 105 7.09 -5.80 -1.65
N GLN A 106 7.74 -6.71 -0.91
CA GLN A 106 7.20 -8.05 -0.67
C GLN A 106 6.03 -8.00 0.32
N THR A 107 6.17 -7.17 1.35
CA THR A 107 5.10 -6.86 2.30
C THR A 107 3.90 -6.22 1.59
N MET A 108 4.14 -5.23 0.72
CA MET A 108 3.09 -4.60 -0.07
C MET A 108 2.36 -5.61 -0.97
N LEU A 109 3.11 -6.48 -1.66
CA LEU A 109 2.52 -7.52 -2.53
C LEU A 109 1.68 -8.51 -1.72
N ALA A 110 2.15 -8.92 -0.54
CA ALA A 110 1.41 -9.81 0.34
C ALA A 110 0.09 -9.17 0.79
N ALA A 111 0.11 -7.90 1.21
CA ALA A 111 -1.09 -7.16 1.60
C ALA A 111 -2.06 -6.95 0.42
N ALA A 112 -1.55 -6.61 -0.76
CA ALA A 112 -2.33 -6.40 -1.98
C ALA A 112 -3.12 -7.66 -2.38
N ARG A 113 -2.48 -8.84 -2.34
CA ARG A 113 -3.12 -10.13 -2.65
C ARG A 113 -4.28 -10.47 -1.71
N LEU A 114 -4.29 -9.95 -0.49
CA LEU A 114 -5.35 -10.19 0.47
C LEU A 114 -6.61 -9.34 0.23
N VAL A 115 -6.55 -8.36 -0.68
CA VAL A 115 -7.64 -7.40 -0.92
C VAL A 115 -8.01 -7.24 -2.40
N GLU A 116 -7.19 -7.73 -3.34
CA GLU A 116 -7.33 -7.51 -4.79
C GLU A 116 -8.70 -7.91 -5.38
N ASP A 117 -9.39 -8.88 -4.80
CA ASP A 117 -10.73 -9.33 -5.21
C ASP A 117 -11.87 -8.45 -4.64
N ARG A 118 -11.57 -7.65 -3.62
CA ARG A 118 -12.53 -6.85 -2.85
C ARG A 118 -12.51 -5.36 -3.18
N VAL A 119 -11.54 -4.90 -3.97
CA VAL A 119 -11.41 -3.51 -4.43
C VAL A 119 -11.28 -3.43 -5.95
N ASP A 120 -11.22 -2.21 -6.49
CA ASP A 120 -11.10 -1.95 -7.92
C ASP A 120 -9.72 -1.37 -8.30
N ALA A 121 -8.99 -0.83 -7.31
CA ALA A 121 -7.59 -0.44 -7.44
C ALA A 121 -6.86 -0.47 -6.09
N ILE A 122 -5.53 -0.39 -6.17
CA ILE A 122 -4.62 -0.31 -5.03
C ILE A 122 -3.80 0.97 -5.19
N ASP A 123 -3.72 1.76 -4.13
CA ASP A 123 -2.92 2.98 -4.04
C ASP A 123 -1.82 2.84 -2.98
N LEU A 124 -0.70 3.51 -3.21
CA LEU A 124 0.44 3.57 -2.31
C LEU A 124 0.57 5.00 -1.76
N ASN A 125 0.47 5.13 -0.44
CA ASN A 125 0.64 6.40 0.23
C ASN A 125 2.08 6.88 0.15
N LEU A 126 2.31 7.96 -0.60
CA LEU A 126 3.59 8.66 -0.70
C LEU A 126 3.53 10.10 -0.16
N GLY A 127 2.44 10.46 0.54
CA GLY A 127 2.15 11.84 0.92
C GLY A 127 2.09 12.13 2.42
N CYS A 128 1.96 11.11 3.27
CA CYS A 128 1.74 11.33 4.70
C CYS A 128 3.03 11.79 5.42
N PRO A 129 3.04 12.98 6.08
CA PRO A 129 4.21 13.47 6.81
C PRO A 129 4.30 12.91 8.25
N GLN A 130 3.30 12.14 8.69
CA GLN A 130 3.25 11.62 10.05
C GLN A 130 4.25 10.49 10.26
N ARG A 131 4.76 10.37 11.50
CA ARG A 131 5.76 9.35 11.88
C ARG A 131 5.33 7.92 11.54
N VAL A 132 4.02 7.63 11.57
CA VAL A 132 3.48 6.31 11.23
C VAL A 132 3.84 5.90 9.81
N ALA A 133 3.85 6.84 8.84
CA ALA A 133 4.25 6.55 7.47
C ALA A 133 5.76 6.28 7.31
N TYR A 134 6.59 6.82 8.19
CA TYR A 134 8.05 6.57 8.18
C TYR A 134 8.42 5.18 8.71
N VAL A 135 7.57 4.59 9.55
CA VAL A 135 7.85 3.32 10.26
C VAL A 135 7.20 2.11 9.59
N GLY A 136 6.28 2.32 8.65
CA GLY A 136 5.57 1.26 7.91
C GLY A 136 6.42 0.50 6.90
#